data_AF-A0A2V9L5Y0-F1
#
_entry.id   AF-A0A2V9L5Y0-F1
#
_cell.length_a   1.000
_cell.length_b   1.000
_cell.length_c   1.000
_cell.angle_alpha   90.00
_cell.angle_beta   90.00
_cell.angle_gamma   90.00
#
_symmetry.space_group_name_H-M   'P 1'
#
loop_
_entity.id
_entity.type
_entity.pdbx_description
1 polymer ?
#
loop_
_entity_poly.entity_id
_entity_poly.type
_entity_poly.pdbx_seq_one_letter_code
_entity_poly.pdbx_strand_id
1 'polypeptide(L)'
;MSNPFLSIYLATDHAPYENVLKPNLPYARDAVIDVVKQIIQDFRPAMIATPHPDERHVDHRTANWFAIKACQELLREKHIDPGTIVLADQAYGAGGFKPAPYHYEKYPVYLSGEAAALKQEMGWIYQSQDGNIDEGMKRTFAELPREEVHYRIVDWQEHEGWNE
;
A
#
# COMPACT_ATOMS: atom_id res chain seq x y z
N MET A 1 -23.73 -5.23 11.25
CA MET A 1 -23.37 -6.62 10.89
C MET A 1 -22.70 -6.52 9.53
N SER A 2 -21.46 -6.97 9.41
CA SER A 2 -20.81 -7.06 8.11
C SER A 2 -21.48 -8.19 7.33
N ASN A 3 -21.75 -7.95 6.03
CA ASN A 3 -22.20 -8.96 5.08
C ASN A 3 -21.00 -9.29 4.18
N PRO A 4 -20.26 -10.38 4.46
CA PRO A 4 -19.10 -10.76 3.65
C PRO A 4 -19.48 -10.96 2.18
N PHE A 5 -18.61 -10.52 1.28
CA PHE A 5 -18.79 -10.73 -0.16
C PHE A 5 -18.47 -12.19 -0.51
N LEU A 6 -19.40 -12.89 -1.16
CA LEU A 6 -19.15 -14.23 -1.70
C LEU A 6 -18.41 -14.13 -3.04
N SER A 7 -17.13 -14.54 -3.07
CA SER A 7 -16.37 -14.64 -4.31
C SER A 7 -16.82 -15.85 -5.12
N ILE A 8 -17.44 -15.61 -6.28
CA ILE A 8 -17.88 -16.68 -7.18
C ILE A 8 -16.72 -17.50 -7.74
N TYR A 9 -15.53 -16.91 -7.87
CA TYR A 9 -14.35 -17.56 -8.42
C TYR A 9 -13.67 -18.49 -7.41
N LEU A 10 -13.73 -18.14 -6.13
CA LEU A 10 -13.12 -18.91 -5.05
C LEU A 10 -14.14 -19.76 -4.27
N ALA A 11 -15.44 -19.60 -4.57
CA ALA A 11 -16.56 -20.25 -3.88
C ALA A 11 -16.53 -20.08 -2.36
N THR A 12 -16.05 -18.92 -1.89
CA THR A 12 -15.89 -18.61 -0.47
C THR A 12 -16.10 -17.11 -0.22
N ASP A 13 -16.47 -16.77 1.00
CA ASP A 13 -16.67 -15.41 1.51
C ASP A 13 -15.55 -14.93 2.44
N HIS A 14 -14.44 -15.66 2.45
CA HIS A 14 -13.26 -15.39 3.28
C HIS A 14 -11.97 -15.84 2.57
N ALA A 15 -10.82 -15.34 3.03
CA ALA A 15 -9.51 -15.74 2.51
C ALA A 15 -9.28 -17.26 2.68
N PRO A 16 -9.18 -18.04 1.58
CA PRO A 16 -9.01 -19.50 1.64
C PRO A 16 -7.54 -19.93 1.80
N TYR A 17 -6.63 -18.97 1.91
CA TYR A 17 -5.19 -19.22 1.92
C TYR A 17 -4.71 -19.44 3.36
N GLU A 18 -3.84 -20.42 3.56
CA GLU A 18 -3.27 -20.72 4.88
C GLU A 18 -2.08 -19.82 5.23
N ASN A 19 -1.28 -19.44 4.21
CA ASN A 19 -0.09 -18.62 4.39
C ASN A 19 -0.40 -17.12 4.23
N VAL A 20 -1.34 -16.62 5.04
CA VAL A 20 -1.69 -15.20 5.13
C VAL A 20 -1.69 -14.76 6.59
N LEU A 21 -1.53 -13.47 6.81
CA LEU A 21 -1.46 -12.89 8.16
C LEU A 21 -2.67 -13.28 9.03
N LYS A 22 -3.87 -13.29 8.45
CA LYS A 22 -5.12 -13.66 9.13
C LYS A 22 -5.88 -14.70 8.30
N PRO A 23 -5.72 -16.00 8.59
CA PRO A 23 -6.48 -17.05 7.94
C PRO A 23 -7.99 -16.87 8.16
N ASN A 24 -8.79 -17.22 7.15
CA ASN A 24 -10.26 -17.09 7.16
C ASN A 24 -10.78 -15.66 7.41
N LEU A 25 -10.00 -14.63 7.09
CA LEU A 25 -10.47 -13.25 7.14
C LEU A 25 -11.65 -13.09 6.17
N PRO A 26 -12.85 -12.68 6.62
CA PRO A 26 -13.98 -12.51 5.73
C PRO A 26 -13.71 -11.39 4.71
N TYR A 27 -14.26 -11.54 3.51
CA TYR A 27 -14.25 -10.52 2.46
C TYR A 27 -15.20 -9.39 2.81
N ALA A 28 -14.88 -8.64 3.86
CA ALA A 28 -15.63 -7.52 4.37
C ALA A 28 -14.69 -6.36 4.67
N ARG A 29 -15.07 -5.14 4.25
CA ARG A 29 -14.30 -3.91 4.46
C ARG A 29 -13.84 -3.75 5.91
N ASP A 30 -14.79 -3.83 6.85
CA ASP A 30 -14.52 -3.59 8.27
C ASP A 30 -13.52 -4.60 8.83
N ALA A 31 -13.60 -5.87 8.40
CA ALA A 31 -12.67 -6.90 8.83
C ALA A 31 -11.23 -6.63 8.36
N VAL A 32 -11.06 -6.10 7.14
CA VAL A 32 -9.73 -5.71 6.64
C VAL A 32 -9.21 -4.48 7.39
N ILE A 33 -10.05 -3.47 7.62
CA ILE A 33 -9.68 -2.27 8.37
C ILE A 33 -9.24 -2.64 9.79
N ASP A 34 -9.98 -3.51 10.49
CA ASP A 34 -9.64 -3.96 11.83
C ASP A 34 -8.27 -4.66 11.88
N VAL A 35 -7.96 -5.49 10.88
CA VAL A 35 -6.62 -6.11 10.77
C VAL A 35 -5.53 -5.07 10.52
N VAL A 36 -5.77 -4.09 9.65
CA VAL A 36 -4.80 -3.02 9.38
C VAL A 36 -4.57 -2.18 10.64
N LYS A 37 -5.64 -1.85 11.40
CA LYS A 37 -5.53 -1.16 12.70
C LYS A 37 -4.66 -1.95 13.66
N GLN A 38 -4.88 -3.26 13.78
CA GLN A 38 -4.07 -4.14 14.61
C GLN A 38 -2.59 -4.10 14.22
N ILE A 39 -2.27 -4.19 12.92
CA ILE A 39 -0.87 -4.09 12.44
C ILE A 39 -0.23 -2.76 12.84
N ILE A 40 -0.94 -1.64 12.64
CA ILE A 40 -0.44 -0.31 12.98
C ILE A 40 -0.19 -0.19 14.49
N GLN A 41 -1.10 -0.68 15.32
CA GLN A 41 -0.98 -0.63 16.78
C GLN A 41 0.13 -1.53 17.32
N ASP A 42 0.34 -2.70 16.72
CA ASP A 42 1.39 -3.64 17.14
C ASP A 42 2.78 -3.15 16.71
N PHE A 43 2.92 -2.71 15.45
CA PHE A 43 4.19 -2.29 14.89
C PHE A 43 4.59 -0.86 15.30
N ARG A 44 3.60 0.01 15.59
CA ARG A 44 3.76 1.44 15.90
C ARG A 44 4.66 2.18 14.90
N PRO A 45 4.30 2.20 13.60
CA PRO A 45 5.13 2.82 12.57
C PRO A 45 5.20 4.34 12.75
N ALA A 46 6.39 4.92 12.55
CA ALA A 46 6.55 6.36 12.34
C ALA A 46 6.19 6.78 10.89
N MET A 47 6.23 5.82 9.96
CA MET A 47 5.96 6.02 8.54
C MET A 47 5.20 4.82 7.98
N ILE A 48 4.17 5.09 7.19
CA ILE A 48 3.36 4.09 6.47
C ILE A 48 3.48 4.40 4.98
N ALA A 49 3.93 3.43 4.19
CA ALA A 49 3.95 3.52 2.73
C ALA A 49 2.84 2.65 2.13
N THR A 50 2.13 3.18 1.14
CA THR A 50 0.98 2.52 0.50
C THR A 50 0.97 2.81 -1.00
N PRO A 51 0.30 2.02 -1.85
CA PRO A 51 0.14 2.35 -3.27
C PRO A 51 -0.53 3.72 -3.49
N HIS A 52 -0.28 4.32 -4.65
CA HIS A 52 -0.97 5.55 -5.06
C HIS A 52 -2.45 5.29 -5.35
N PRO A 53 -3.39 6.10 -4.82
CA PRO A 53 -4.82 5.85 -5.01
C PRO A 53 -5.34 6.21 -6.41
N ASP A 54 -4.59 6.99 -7.16
CA ASP A 54 -4.90 7.36 -8.56
C ASP A 54 -4.25 6.43 -9.60
N GLU A 55 -3.74 5.30 -9.14
CA GLU A 55 -3.21 4.25 -10.01
C GLU A 55 -4.31 3.56 -10.81
N ARG A 56 -3.94 2.95 -11.95
CA ARG A 56 -4.87 2.21 -12.83
C ARG A 56 -5.49 0.99 -12.13
N HIS A 57 -4.74 0.33 -11.25
CA HIS A 57 -5.16 -0.91 -10.59
C HIS A 57 -6.10 -0.62 -9.41
N VAL A 58 -7.31 -1.18 -9.47
CA VAL A 58 -8.33 -0.99 -8.41
C VAL A 58 -7.83 -1.47 -7.04
N ASP A 59 -7.07 -2.57 -7.01
CA ASP A 59 -6.54 -3.12 -5.76
C ASP A 59 -5.56 -2.15 -5.07
N HIS A 60 -4.79 -1.36 -5.83
CA HIS A 60 -3.89 -0.35 -5.28
C HIS A 60 -4.68 0.78 -4.62
N ARG A 61 -5.73 1.25 -5.30
CA ARG A 61 -6.66 2.25 -4.77
C ARG A 61 -7.33 1.76 -3.49
N THR A 62 -7.86 0.53 -3.49
CA THR A 62 -8.54 -0.02 -2.32
C THR A 62 -7.58 -0.28 -1.16
N ALA A 63 -6.35 -0.73 -1.42
CA ALA A 63 -5.32 -0.87 -0.39
C ALA A 63 -4.99 0.46 0.29
N ASN A 64 -4.82 1.53 -0.50
CA ASN A 64 -4.64 2.88 0.03
C ASN A 64 -5.83 3.30 0.91
N TRP A 65 -7.05 3.06 0.45
CA TRP A 65 -8.25 3.42 1.20
C TRP A 65 -8.35 2.72 2.55
N PHE A 66 -8.04 1.42 2.62
CA PHE A 66 -8.02 0.69 3.89
C PHE A 66 -6.94 1.23 4.83
N ALA A 67 -5.74 1.51 4.32
CA ALA A 67 -4.66 2.09 5.12
C ALA A 67 -5.05 3.47 5.69
N ILE A 68 -5.56 4.38 4.85
CA ILE A 68 -5.94 5.72 5.30
C ILE A 68 -7.14 5.66 6.26
N LYS A 69 -8.15 4.83 5.99
CA LYS A 69 -9.31 4.71 6.88
C LYS A 69 -8.89 4.18 8.27
N ALA A 70 -8.01 3.18 8.31
CA ALA A 70 -7.44 2.69 9.57
C ALA A 70 -6.65 3.79 10.31
N CYS A 71 -5.81 4.56 9.61
CA CYS A 71 -5.10 5.69 10.21
C CYS A 71 -6.05 6.75 10.77
N GLN A 72 -7.09 7.12 10.03
CA GLN A 72 -8.09 8.12 10.46
C GLN A 72 -8.86 7.65 11.69
N GLU A 73 -9.31 6.39 11.72
CA GLU A 73 -9.99 5.82 12.88
C GLU A 73 -9.08 5.77 14.11
N LEU A 74 -7.83 5.31 13.95
CA LEU A 74 -6.87 5.29 15.04
C LEU A 74 -6.49 6.70 15.51
N LEU A 75 -6.44 7.69 14.61
CA LEU A 75 -6.19 9.08 14.97
C LEU A 75 -7.31 9.63 15.85
N ARG A 76 -8.57 9.39 15.45
CA ARG A 76 -9.77 9.75 16.21
C ARG A 76 -9.78 9.07 17.59
N GLU A 77 -9.35 7.81 17.64
CA GLU A 77 -9.21 7.02 18.89
C GLU A 77 -7.96 7.36 19.70
N LYS A 78 -7.06 8.22 19.20
CA LYS A 78 -5.77 8.58 19.82
C LYS A 78 -4.81 7.39 19.99
N HIS A 79 -4.86 6.45 19.05
CA HIS A 79 -4.04 5.24 19.00
C HIS A 79 -2.93 5.27 17.94
N ILE A 80 -2.76 6.39 17.24
CA ILE A 80 -1.66 6.65 16.31
C ILE A 80 -1.12 8.07 16.56
N ASP A 81 0.17 8.29 16.29
CA ASP A 81 0.78 9.63 16.39
C ASP A 81 0.24 10.53 15.25
N PRO A 82 -0.31 11.73 15.54
CA PRO A 82 -0.71 12.69 14.51
C PRO A 82 0.43 13.08 13.54
N GLY A 83 1.69 12.93 13.96
CA GLY A 83 2.88 13.15 13.15
C GLY A 83 3.29 11.97 12.25
N THR A 84 2.54 10.87 12.25
CA THR A 84 2.81 9.71 11.39
C THR A 84 2.83 10.13 9.92
N ILE A 85 3.92 9.82 9.23
CA ILE A 85 4.08 10.13 7.81
C ILE A 85 3.38 9.06 6.99
N VAL A 86 2.51 9.46 6.07
CA VAL A 86 1.92 8.55 5.08
C VAL A 86 2.46 8.88 3.69
N LEU A 87 3.07 7.88 3.05
CA LEU A 87 3.61 7.96 1.70
C LEU A 87 2.74 7.16 0.74
N ALA A 88 2.44 7.74 -0.41
CA ALA A 88 1.94 7.07 -1.59
C ALA A 88 3.11 6.75 -2.54
N ASP A 89 3.07 5.59 -3.18
CA ASP A 89 4.01 5.26 -4.26
C ASP A 89 3.79 6.15 -5.51
N GLN A 90 4.62 6.00 -6.54
CA GLN A 90 4.36 6.65 -7.83
C GLN A 90 3.18 5.98 -8.54
N ALA A 91 2.40 6.79 -9.25
CA ALA A 91 1.40 6.27 -10.17
C ALA A 91 2.07 5.87 -11.50
N TYR A 92 1.96 4.59 -11.87
CA TYR A 92 2.39 3.97 -13.12
C TYR A 92 1.21 3.80 -14.09
N GLY A 93 0.55 4.90 -14.43
CA GLY A 93 -0.50 4.91 -15.45
C GLY A 93 -1.59 5.94 -15.18
N ALA A 94 -2.23 6.44 -16.24
CA ALA A 94 -3.38 7.31 -16.08
C ALA A 94 -4.58 6.48 -15.58
N GLY A 95 -4.98 6.69 -14.33
CA GLY A 95 -6.25 6.19 -13.82
C GLY A 95 -7.43 6.81 -14.57
N GLY A 96 -8.45 6.01 -14.88
CA GLY A 96 -9.71 6.48 -15.49
C GLY A 96 -10.79 6.89 -14.49
N PHE A 97 -10.41 7.07 -13.22
CA PHE A 97 -11.32 7.28 -12.10
C PHE A 97 -11.22 8.69 -11.54
N LYS A 98 -12.23 9.12 -10.77
CA LYS A 98 -12.16 10.36 -10.00
C LYS A 98 -10.93 10.32 -9.08
N PRO A 99 -10.03 11.33 -9.13
CA PRO A 99 -8.85 11.37 -8.29
C PRO A 99 -9.18 11.40 -6.80
N ALA A 100 -8.28 10.88 -5.98
CA ALA A 100 -8.30 11.08 -4.53
C ALA A 100 -8.16 12.58 -4.20
N PRO A 101 -8.80 13.07 -3.13
CA PRO A 101 -8.81 14.49 -2.78
C PRO A 101 -7.50 14.98 -2.11
N TYR A 102 -6.47 14.13 -2.08
CA TYR A 102 -5.24 14.37 -1.35
C TYR A 102 -4.31 15.36 -2.04
N HIS A 103 -3.58 16.11 -1.23
CA HIS A 103 -2.42 16.87 -1.65
C HIS A 103 -1.14 16.06 -1.42
N TYR A 104 -0.21 16.20 -2.36
CA TYR A 104 1.02 15.40 -2.37
C TYR A 104 2.26 16.29 -2.41
N GLU A 105 3.25 15.95 -1.60
CA GLU A 105 4.60 16.50 -1.66
C GLU A 105 5.59 15.42 -2.09
N LYS A 106 6.54 15.76 -2.98
CA LYS A 106 7.60 14.83 -3.34
C LYS A 106 8.46 14.50 -2.12
N TYR A 107 8.72 13.21 -1.94
CA TYR A 107 9.50 12.68 -0.83
C TYR A 107 10.60 11.77 -1.39
N PRO A 108 11.80 12.31 -1.66
CA PRO A 108 12.92 11.52 -2.15
C PRO A 108 13.51 10.65 -1.02
N VAL A 109 13.64 9.36 -1.31
CA VAL A 109 14.32 8.36 -0.48
C VAL A 109 15.63 8.01 -1.16
N TYR A 110 16.74 8.29 -0.47
CA TYR A 110 18.07 8.00 -0.99
C TYR A 110 18.50 6.58 -0.60
N LEU A 111 19.06 5.85 -1.56
CA LEU A 111 19.49 4.47 -1.41
C LEU A 111 21.01 4.38 -1.45
N SER A 112 21.57 3.50 -0.61
CA SER A 112 22.97 3.12 -0.72
C SER A 112 23.22 2.29 -1.99
N GLY A 113 24.52 2.08 -2.25
CA GLY A 113 25.06 1.08 -3.17
C GLY A 113 24.27 -0.23 -3.18
N GLU A 114 24.28 -0.80 -2.00
CA GLU A 114 23.83 -2.13 -1.63
C GLU A 114 22.31 -2.21 -1.60
N ALA A 115 21.63 -1.20 -1.05
CA ALA A 115 20.17 -1.16 -1.01
C ALA A 115 19.55 -1.18 -2.42
N ALA A 116 20.11 -0.41 -3.36
CA ALA A 116 19.61 -0.43 -4.74
C ALA A 116 19.93 -1.75 -5.46
N ALA A 117 21.06 -2.39 -5.13
CA ALA A 117 21.41 -3.69 -5.69
C ALA A 117 20.45 -4.78 -5.20
N LEU A 118 20.18 -4.81 -3.88
CA LEU A 118 19.18 -5.70 -3.28
C LEU A 118 17.79 -5.47 -3.89
N LYS A 119 17.39 -4.21 -4.11
CA LYS A 119 16.10 -3.92 -4.77
C LYS A 119 16.03 -4.53 -6.17
N GLN A 120 17.08 -4.39 -6.99
CA GLN A 120 17.11 -4.99 -8.33
C GLN A 120 17.04 -6.53 -8.26
N GLU A 121 17.76 -7.14 -7.32
CA GLU A 121 17.71 -8.59 -7.10
C GLU A 121 16.31 -9.06 -6.69
N MET A 122 15.60 -8.29 -5.86
CA MET A 122 14.23 -8.61 -5.44
C MET A 122 13.25 -8.63 -6.62
N GLY A 123 13.41 -7.76 -7.62
CA GLY A 123 12.58 -7.82 -8.85
C GLY A 123 12.67 -9.18 -9.53
N TRP A 124 13.90 -9.67 -9.73
CA TRP A 124 14.15 -10.98 -10.32
C TRP A 124 13.52 -12.15 -9.54
N ILE A 125 13.36 -12.05 -8.22
CA ILE A 125 12.74 -13.11 -7.41
C ILE A 125 11.25 -13.27 -7.76
N TYR A 126 10.55 -12.21 -8.17
CA TYR A 126 9.15 -12.27 -8.61
C TYR A 126 9.02 -12.75 -10.06
N GLN A 127 9.63 -13.90 -10.38
CA GLN A 127 9.74 -14.43 -11.75
C GLN A 127 8.39 -14.58 -12.47
N SER A 128 7.32 -14.87 -11.72
CA SER A 128 5.96 -15.04 -12.28
C SER A 128 5.33 -13.75 -12.80
N GLN A 129 5.83 -12.59 -12.38
CA GLN A 129 5.31 -11.28 -12.81
C GLN A 129 6.14 -10.77 -13.98
N ASP A 130 7.42 -10.46 -13.71
CA ASP A 130 8.25 -9.71 -14.64
C ASP A 130 9.64 -10.33 -14.83
N GLY A 131 9.90 -11.55 -14.34
CA GLY A 131 11.23 -12.16 -14.27
C GLY A 131 12.09 -11.92 -15.51
N ASN A 132 11.65 -12.38 -16.68
CA ASN A 132 12.41 -12.23 -17.92
C ASN A 132 12.65 -10.76 -18.32
N ILE A 133 11.72 -9.85 -18.01
CA ILE A 133 11.86 -8.42 -18.24
C ILE A 133 12.92 -7.86 -17.30
N ASP A 134 12.83 -8.18 -16.00
CA ASP A 134 13.76 -7.71 -14.98
C ASP A 134 15.20 -8.19 -15.24
N GLU A 135 15.39 -9.42 -15.72
CA GLU A 135 16.70 -9.88 -16.15
C GLU A 135 17.23 -9.15 -17.37
N GLY A 136 16.39 -8.89 -18.37
CA GLY A 136 16.77 -8.09 -19.53
C GLY A 136 17.09 -6.63 -19.19
N MET A 137 16.53 -6.11 -18.09
CA MET A 137 16.69 -4.73 -17.64
C MET A 137 17.72 -4.54 -16.52
N LYS A 138 18.46 -5.60 -16.15
CA LYS A 138 19.52 -5.54 -15.13
C LYS A 138 20.55 -4.46 -15.48
N ARG A 139 20.79 -3.57 -14.51
CA ARG A 139 21.82 -2.53 -14.58
C ARG A 139 23.06 -2.95 -13.82
N THR A 140 24.21 -2.41 -14.23
CA THR A 140 25.44 -2.56 -13.45
C THR A 140 25.34 -1.78 -12.14
N PHE A 141 26.17 -2.12 -11.16
CA PHE A 141 26.17 -1.44 -9.85
C PHE A 141 26.34 0.09 -9.98
N ALA A 142 27.14 0.56 -10.93
CA ALA A 142 27.36 1.99 -11.15
C ALA A 142 26.13 2.72 -11.74
N GLU A 143 25.25 2.00 -12.43
CA GLU A 143 24.08 2.55 -13.13
C GLU A 143 22.78 2.44 -12.31
N LEU A 144 22.84 1.79 -11.15
CA LEU A 144 21.69 1.68 -10.25
C LEU A 144 21.26 3.05 -9.73
N PRO A 145 19.95 3.38 -9.79
CA PRO A 145 19.44 4.62 -9.22
C PRO A 145 19.69 4.67 -7.71
N ARG A 146 20.03 5.86 -7.21
CA ARG A 146 20.33 6.12 -5.79
C ARG A 146 19.25 6.94 -5.09
N GLU A 147 18.15 7.17 -5.78
CA GLU A 147 17.03 7.98 -5.32
C GLU A 147 15.73 7.37 -5.84
N GLU A 148 14.74 7.30 -4.96
CA GLU A 148 13.38 6.91 -5.27
C GLU A 148 12.43 7.98 -4.77
N VAL A 149 11.52 8.42 -5.63
CA VAL A 149 10.55 9.44 -5.26
C VAL A 149 9.26 8.74 -4.82
N HIS A 150 8.86 8.98 -3.59
CA HIS A 150 7.50 8.74 -3.13
C HIS A 150 6.75 10.07 -2.98
N TYR A 151 5.46 10.01 -2.68
CA TYR A 151 4.62 11.18 -2.48
C TYR A 151 4.06 11.17 -1.07
N ARG A 152 4.48 12.11 -0.23
CA ARG A 152 3.87 12.31 1.07
C ARG A 152 2.45 12.84 0.88
N ILE A 153 1.47 12.16 1.45
CA ILE A 153 0.11 12.68 1.57
C ILE A 153 0.12 13.65 2.76
N VAL A 154 -0.11 14.93 2.52
CA VAL A 154 0.06 15.98 3.55
C VAL A 154 -1.21 16.23 4.37
N ASP A 155 -2.36 15.85 3.86
CA ASP A 155 -3.68 16.20 4.37
C ASP A 155 -4.59 14.97 4.56
N TRP A 156 -4.01 13.77 4.70
CA TRP A 156 -4.80 12.54 4.86
C TRP A 156 -5.74 12.59 6.07
N GLN A 157 -5.41 13.37 7.10
CA GLN A 157 -6.25 13.57 8.28
C GLN A 157 -7.52 14.37 7.99
N GLU A 158 -7.54 15.20 6.94
CA GLU A 158 -8.62 16.17 6.68
C GLU A 158 -9.78 15.58 5.86
N HIS A 159 -9.56 14.43 5.24
CA HIS A 159 -10.51 13.81 4.32
C HIS A 159 -11.17 12.58 4.94
N GLU A 160 -11.63 12.60 6.19
CA GLU A 160 -12.37 11.46 6.73
C GLU A 160 -13.71 11.28 5.99
N GLY A 161 -14.02 10.04 5.59
CA GLY A 161 -15.31 9.69 4.96
C GLY A 161 -15.40 9.87 3.44
N TRP A 162 -14.36 10.39 2.77
CA TRP A 162 -14.37 10.59 1.31
C TRP A 162 -14.47 9.29 0.47
N ASN A 163 -14.09 8.16 1.08
CA ASN A 163 -14.01 6.83 0.49
C ASN A 163 -15.04 5.87 1.12
N GLU A 164 -16.17 6.40 1.61
CA GLU A 164 -17.27 5.63 2.18
C GLU A 164 -18.33 5.16 1.18
#